data_AF-A6X7W9-F1
#
_entry.id   AF-A6X7W9-F1
#
_cell.length_a   1.000
_cell.length_b   1.000
_cell.length_c   1.000
_cell.angle_alpha   90.00
_cell.angle_beta   90.00
_cell.angle_gamma   90.00
#
_symmetry.space_group_name_H-M   'P 1'
#
loop_
_entity.id
_entity.type
_entity.pdbx_description
1 polymer ?
#
loop_
_entity_poly.entity_id
_entity_poly.type
_entity_poly.pdbx_seq_one_letter_code
_entity_poly.pdbx_strand_id
1 'polypeptide(L)'
;MAQDIAFTFYTYSNAGVTAEERWKPTGIPDVFFDSHEEAQRALKEMRADIVADPEMEWPVMNIEKVVTVPVNSESILALLNKGLGSFVQRYEVVESIGPSQ
;
A
#
# COMPACT_ATOMS: atom_id res chain seq x y z
N MET A 1 13.27 -20.73 -19.97
CA MET A 1 13.62 -19.44 -19.34
C MET A 1 12.30 -18.82 -18.93
N ALA A 2 11.90 -18.94 -17.66
CA ALA A 2 10.73 -18.23 -17.18
C ALA A 2 11.08 -16.74 -17.21
N GLN A 3 10.24 -15.92 -17.84
CA GLN A 3 10.38 -14.47 -17.70
C GLN A 3 10.15 -14.13 -16.23
N ASP A 4 11.10 -13.43 -15.63
CA ASP A 4 11.00 -12.88 -14.29
C ASP A 4 9.97 -11.74 -14.30
N ILE A 5 8.69 -12.10 -14.23
CA ILE A 5 7.59 -11.14 -14.27
C ILE A 5 7.51 -10.45 -12.90
N ALA A 6 7.87 -9.18 -12.85
CA ALA A 6 7.56 -8.30 -11.73
C ALA A 6 6.26 -7.55 -12.03
N PHE A 7 5.47 -7.31 -10.98
CA PHE A 7 4.20 -6.60 -11.09
C PHE A 7 4.27 -5.26 -10.38
N THR A 8 3.49 -4.31 -10.87
CA THR A 8 3.26 -3.02 -10.21
C THR A 8 1.84 -3.00 -9.65
N PHE A 9 1.71 -2.59 -8.40
CA PHE A 9 0.44 -2.38 -7.71
C PHE A 9 0.46 -1.03 -7.01
N TYR A 10 -0.70 -0.62 -6.52
CA TYR A 10 -0.86 0.56 -5.70
C TYR A 10 -1.49 0.18 -4.36
N THR A 11 -1.15 0.91 -3.31
CA THR A 11 -1.74 0.77 -1.98
C THR A 11 -1.77 2.14 -1.31
N TYR A 12 -2.31 2.23 -0.11
CA TYR A 12 -2.26 3.44 0.68
C TYR A 12 -1.78 3.17 2.10
N SER A 13 -1.20 4.19 2.71
CA SER A 13 -0.69 4.13 4.09
C SER A 13 -0.88 5.48 4.78
N ASN A 14 -0.82 5.49 6.12
CA ASN A 14 -0.73 6.75 6.86
C ASN A 14 0.68 7.33 6.66
N ALA A 15 0.78 8.62 6.33
CA ALA A 15 2.06 9.29 6.09
C ALA A 15 2.98 9.35 7.31
N GLY A 16 2.46 9.09 8.51
CA GLY A 16 3.25 8.95 9.74
C GLY A 16 3.99 7.61 9.90
N VAL A 17 3.70 6.60 9.07
CA VAL A 17 4.36 5.29 9.15
C VAL A 17 5.77 5.36 8.56
N THR A 18 6.79 4.94 9.31
CA THR A 18 8.17 4.96 8.81
C THR A 18 8.44 3.82 7.82
N ALA A 19 9.49 3.97 7.00
CA ALA A 19 9.88 2.93 6.04
C ALA A 19 10.22 1.59 6.73
N GLU A 20 10.79 1.63 7.92
CA GLU A 20 11.12 0.45 8.71
C GLU A 20 9.89 -0.29 9.27
N GLU A 21 8.77 0.42 9.42
CA GLU A 21 7.53 -0.12 9.99
C GLU A 21 6.53 -0.53 8.92
N ARG A 22 6.57 0.09 7.74
CA ARG A 22 5.58 -0.01 6.68
C ARG A 22 5.16 -1.45 6.33
N TRP A 23 6.10 -2.38 6.30
CA TRP A 23 5.88 -3.76 5.87
C TRP A 23 5.88 -4.78 7.01
N LYS A 24 5.93 -4.32 8.27
CA LYS A 24 5.81 -5.22 9.42
C LYS A 24 4.37 -5.71 9.55
N PRO A 25 4.14 -6.97 9.93
CA PRO A 25 2.80 -7.46 10.19
C PRO A 25 2.16 -6.68 11.36
N THR A 26 1.14 -5.88 11.07
CA THR A 26 0.37 -5.13 12.09
C THR A 26 -0.90 -5.87 12.53
N GLY A 27 -1.25 -6.96 11.83
CA GLY A 27 -2.54 -7.65 11.97
C GLY A 27 -3.67 -7.03 11.15
N ILE A 28 -3.44 -5.86 10.53
CA ILE A 28 -4.36 -5.21 9.60
C ILE A 28 -3.82 -5.45 8.19
N PRO A 29 -4.59 -6.08 7.28
CA PRO A 29 -4.14 -6.31 5.92
C PRO A 29 -4.10 -5.00 5.12
N ASP A 30 -3.02 -4.80 4.37
CA ASP A 30 -2.97 -3.79 3.32
C ASP A 30 -3.96 -4.14 2.18
N VAL A 31 -4.56 -3.11 1.58
CA VAL A 31 -5.37 -3.25 0.38
C VAL A 31 -4.51 -2.84 -0.82
N PHE A 32 -4.47 -3.69 -1.84
CA PHE A 32 -3.73 -3.44 -3.08
C PHE A 32 -4.69 -3.28 -4.27
N PHE A 33 -4.29 -2.41 -5.19
CA PHE A 33 -5.03 -2.01 -6.38
C PHE A 33 -4.16 -2.14 -7.63
N ASP A 34 -4.79 -2.30 -8.79
CA ASP A 34 -4.07 -2.41 -10.07
C ASP A 34 -3.62 -1.05 -10.63
N SER A 35 -4.20 0.04 -10.13
CA SER A 35 -4.02 1.39 -10.65
C SER A 35 -4.09 2.45 -9.54
N HIS A 36 -3.48 3.59 -9.85
CA HIS A 36 -3.44 4.76 -8.98
C HIS A 36 -4.86 5.31 -8.75
N GLU A 37 -5.66 5.34 -9.80
CA GLU A 37 -7.03 5.86 -9.78
C GLU A 37 -7.93 5.07 -8.83
N GLU A 38 -7.76 3.74 -8.76
CA GLU A 38 -8.49 2.90 -7.82
C GLU A 38 -8.09 3.14 -6.37
N ALA A 39 -6.78 3.22 -6.10
CA ALA A 39 -6.29 3.56 -4.76
C ALA A 39 -6.78 4.94 -4.32
N GLN A 40 -6.79 5.92 -5.23
CA GLN A 40 -7.28 7.27 -4.97
C GLN A 40 -8.79 7.28 -4.70
N ARG A 41 -9.57 6.50 -5.47
CA ARG A 41 -11.02 6.37 -5.27
C ARG A 41 -11.31 5.76 -3.89
N ALA A 42 -10.62 4.68 -3.53
CA ALA A 42 -10.77 4.03 -2.23
C ALA A 42 -10.42 4.97 -1.06
N LEU A 43 -9.34 5.74 -1.17
CA LEU A 43 -9.01 6.75 -0.15
C LEU A 43 -10.07 7.84 -0.02
N LYS A 44 -10.63 8.32 -1.13
CA LYS A 44 -11.67 9.35 -1.12
C LYS A 44 -12.97 8.85 -0.48
N GLU A 45 -13.35 7.60 -0.76
CA GLU A 45 -14.49 6.94 -0.12
C GLU A 45 -14.25 6.80 1.40
N MET A 46 -13.10 6.26 1.80
CA MET A 46 -12.74 6.15 3.22
C MET A 46 -12.70 7.52 3.93
N ARG A 47 -12.20 8.55 3.26
CA ARG A 47 -12.20 9.92 3.79
C ARG A 47 -13.61 10.42 4.01
N ALA A 48 -14.51 10.25 3.05
CA ALA A 48 -15.90 10.69 3.15
C ALA A 48 -16.60 10.07 4.37
N ASP A 49 -16.34 8.79 4.65
CA ASP A 49 -16.89 8.09 5.81
C ASP A 49 -16.31 8.61 7.13
N ILE A 50 -14.99 8.88 7.19
CA ILE A 50 -14.33 9.39 8.41
C ILE A 50 -14.76 10.83 8.72
N VAL A 51 -14.77 11.73 7.73
CA VAL A 51 -15.11 13.14 7.97
C VAL A 51 -16.62 13.37 8.19
N ALA A 52 -17.46 12.36 7.94
CA ALA A 52 -18.86 12.40 8.30
C ALA A 52 -19.07 12.36 9.83
N ASP A 53 -18.10 11.83 10.58
CA ASP A 53 -18.05 11.89 12.04
C ASP A 53 -17.28 13.15 12.49
N PRO A 54 -17.93 14.13 13.15
CA PRO A 54 -17.27 15.35 13.59
C PRO A 54 -16.22 15.15 14.70
N GLU A 55 -16.17 13.97 15.33
CA GLU A 55 -15.15 13.63 16.33
C GLU A 55 -13.89 13.01 15.72
N MET A 56 -13.92 12.64 14.43
CA MET A 56 -12.78 12.04 13.75
C MET A 56 -12.05 13.04 12.85
N GLU A 57 -10.72 12.94 12.82
CA GLU A 57 -9.88 13.72 11.93
C GLU A 57 -9.25 12.81 10.86
N TRP A 58 -9.28 13.27 9.61
CA TRP A 58 -8.60 12.61 8.51
C TRP A 58 -7.08 12.84 8.60
N PRO A 59 -6.25 11.79 8.77
CA PRO A 59 -4.80 11.93 8.73
C PRO A 59 -4.30 12.16 7.30
N VAL A 60 -3.06 12.60 7.14
CA VAL A 60 -2.42 12.59 5.82
C VAL A 60 -2.20 11.14 5.39
N MET A 61 -2.75 10.76 4.24
CA MET A 61 -2.60 9.43 3.67
C MET A 61 -1.72 9.50 2.41
N ASN A 62 -0.82 8.54 2.26
CA ASN A 62 -0.01 8.37 1.06
C ASN A 62 -0.66 7.34 0.15
N ILE A 63 -0.61 7.57 -1.16
CA ILE A 63 -0.72 6.50 -2.15
C ILE A 63 0.70 6.08 -2.53
N GLU A 64 0.93 4.78 -2.50
CA GLU A 64 2.20 4.16 -2.75
C GLU A 64 2.11 3.28 -3.99
N LYS A 65 3.08 3.41 -4.88
CA LYS A 65 3.31 2.45 -5.95
C LYS A 65 4.29 1.41 -5.46
N VAL A 66 3.94 0.14 -5.64
CA VAL A 66 4.69 -1.02 -5.14
C VAL A 66 5.09 -1.88 -6.32
N VAL A 67 6.36 -2.26 -6.38
CA VAL A 67 6.90 -3.18 -7.37
C VAL A 67 7.29 -4.47 -6.65
N THR A 68 6.78 -5.60 -7.12
CA THR A 68 7.11 -6.91 -6.54
C THR A 68 8.53 -7.32 -6.93
N VAL A 69 9.14 -8.20 -6.15
CA VAL A 69 10.22 -9.04 -6.67
C VAL A 69 9.68 -9.89 -7.84
N PRO A 70 10.53 -10.42 -8.73
CA PRO A 70 10.10 -11.37 -9.75
C PRO A 70 9.27 -12.51 -9.16
N VAL A 71 8.11 -12.78 -9.74
CA VAL A 71 7.19 -13.80 -9.24
C VAL A 71 7.70 -15.17 -9.67
N ASN A 72 8.15 -15.94 -8.69
CA ASN A 72 8.63 -17.30 -8.84
C ASN A 72 8.34 -18.08 -7.55
N SER A 73 8.68 -19.38 -7.52
CA SER A 73 8.40 -20.22 -6.36
C SER A 73 9.08 -19.73 -5.07
N GLU A 74 10.28 -19.18 -5.17
CA GLU A 74 11.03 -18.67 -4.02
C GLU A 74 10.40 -17.40 -3.45
N SER A 75 9.98 -16.45 -4.30
CA SER A 75 9.33 -15.22 -3.84
C SER A 75 7.95 -15.47 -3.26
N ILE A 76 7.18 -16.41 -3.80
CA ILE A 76 5.92 -16.86 -3.18
C ILE A 76 6.18 -17.52 -1.82
N LEU A 77 7.19 -18.39 -1.72
CA LEU A 77 7.54 -19.02 -0.43
C LEU A 77 7.98 -17.97 0.62
N ALA A 78 8.71 -16.94 0.20
CA ALA A 78 9.09 -15.83 1.05
C ALA A 78 7.86 -15.05 1.53
N LEU A 79 6.92 -14.72 0.62
CA LEU A 79 5.66 -14.06 0.96
C LEU A 79 4.89 -14.84 2.03
N LEU A 80 4.74 -16.16 1.86
CA LEU A 80 3.98 -17.01 2.79
C LEU A 80 4.61 -17.10 4.17
N ASN A 81 5.95 -17.13 4.26
CA ASN A 81 6.65 -17.33 5.54
C ASN A 81 7.07 -16.02 6.24
N LYS A 82 7.29 -14.95 5.48
CA LYS A 82 7.87 -13.68 5.96
C LYS A 82 6.95 -12.47 5.75
N GLY A 83 5.86 -12.64 5.02
CA GLY A 83 4.89 -11.57 4.73
C GLY A 83 5.30 -10.65 3.59
N LEU A 84 4.48 -9.61 3.38
CA LEU A 84 4.53 -8.70 2.24
C LEU A 84 5.88 -8.01 2.06
N GLY A 85 6.56 -7.62 3.15
CA GLY A 85 7.85 -6.95 3.06
C GLY A 85 8.94 -7.75 2.33
N SER A 86 8.83 -9.08 2.31
CA SER A 86 9.75 -9.93 1.55
C SER A 86 9.43 -10.02 0.06
N PHE A 87 8.23 -9.60 -0.33
CA PHE A 87 7.72 -9.65 -1.70
C PHE A 87 7.79 -8.29 -2.40
N VAL A 88 7.99 -7.20 -1.66
CA VAL A 88 8.20 -5.84 -2.18
C VAL A 88 9.66 -5.66 -2.54
N GLN A 89 9.95 -5.41 -3.82
CA GLN A 89 11.29 -5.03 -4.29
C GLN A 89 11.56 -3.55 -4.06
N ARG A 90 10.57 -2.72 -4.37
CA ARG A 90 10.62 -1.26 -4.21
C ARG A 90 9.22 -0.73 -3.99
N TYR A 91 9.10 0.34 -3.23
CA TYR A 91 7.91 1.17 -3.24
C TYR A 91 8.29 2.64 -3.31
N GLU A 92 7.35 3.47 -3.76
CA GLU A 92 7.49 4.93 -3.81
C GLU A 92 6.15 5.58 -3.48
N VAL A 93 6.18 6.67 -2.71
CA VAL A 93 5.00 7.52 -2.50
C VAL A 93 4.78 8.31 -3.79
N VAL A 94 3.62 8.13 -4.42
CA VAL A 94 3.27 8.80 -5.68
C VAL A 94 2.30 9.97 -5.46
N GLU A 95 1.56 9.96 -4.35
CA GLU A 95 0.64 11.04 -3.97
C GLU A 95 0.50 11.06 -2.44
N SER A 96 0.25 12.24 -1.88
CA SER A 96 -0.14 12.42 -0.47
C SER A 96 -1.41 13.27 -0.41
N ILE A 97 -2.46 12.74 0.22
CA ILE A 97 -3.76 13.37 0.35
C ILE A 97 -3.95 13.83 1.80
N GLY A 98 -3.98 15.14 2.01
CA GLY A 98 -4.15 15.76 3.32
C GLY A 98 -5.59 16.15 3.65
N PRO A 99 -5.82 16.76 4.83
CA PRO A 99 -7.15 17.16 5.30
C PRO A 99 -7.85 18.19 4.39
N SER A 100 -7.08 18.99 3.65
CA SER A 100 -7.52 20.14 2.86
C SER A 100 -7.62 19.88 1.34
N GLN A 101 -7.43 18.63 0.90
CA GLN A 101 -7.57 18.21 -0.50
C GLN A 101 -8.82 17.37 -0.74
#